data_AF-A0A3M1BLX7-F1
#
_entry.id   AF-A0A3M1BLX7-F1
#
_cell.length_a   1.000
_cell.length_b   1.000
_cell.length_c   1.000
_cell.angle_alpha   90.00
_cell.angle_beta   90.00
_cell.angle_gamma   90.00
#
_symmetry.space_group_name_H-M   'P 1'
#
loop_
_entity.id
_entity.type
_entity.pdbx_description
1 polymer ?
#
loop_
_entity_poly.entity_id
_entity_poly.type
_entity_poly.pdbx_seq_one_letter_code
_entity_poly.pdbx_strand_id
1 'polypeptide(L)'
;VEEADVFALFAAPRHPYTRGLLDSIPRIDAPITGEDTELEAIPGIVPDIHSLPQGCRFADRCFRVAARCHEGDPPLEEIEAGRRVACFFPLENPR
;
A
#
# COMPACT_ATOMS: atom_id res chain seq x y z
N VAL A 1 5.51 3.78 -3.13
CA VAL A 1 5.47 4.17 -1.70
C VAL A 1 4.80 5.53 -1.55
N GLU A 2 4.49 6.01 -0.34
CA GLU A 2 3.71 7.23 -0.10
C GLU A 2 4.28 8.08 1.05
N GLU A 3 4.20 9.40 0.91
CA GLU A 3 4.59 10.43 1.88
C GLU A 3 3.39 11.37 2.08
N ALA A 4 2.92 11.56 3.33
CA ALA A 4 1.87 12.50 3.68
C ALA A 4 1.89 12.82 5.18
N ASP A 5 1.06 13.76 5.62
CA ASP A 5 0.75 13.95 7.05
C ASP A 5 0.21 12.65 7.68
N VAL A 6 0.50 12.44 8.97
CA VAL A 6 0.11 11.23 9.70
C VAL A 6 -1.40 11.01 9.64
N PHE A 7 -2.21 12.03 9.94
CA PHE A 7 -3.66 11.87 9.94
C PHE A 7 -4.19 11.54 8.54
N ALA A 8 -3.58 12.14 7.51
CA ALA A 8 -3.92 11.91 6.12
C ALA A 8 -3.58 10.48 5.64
N LEU A 9 -2.49 9.90 6.14
CA LEU A 9 -2.11 8.50 5.86
C LEU A 9 -3.09 7.51 6.49
N PHE A 10 -3.48 7.72 7.75
CA PHE A 10 -4.41 6.84 8.45
C PHE A 10 -5.85 6.96 7.92
N ALA A 11 -6.29 8.17 7.58
CA ALA A 11 -7.65 8.41 7.12
C ALA A 11 -7.89 7.94 5.67
N ALA A 12 -6.90 8.14 4.80
CA ALA A 12 -7.04 7.86 3.38
C ALA A 12 -5.68 7.54 2.74
N PRO A 13 -5.10 6.35 2.99
CA PRO A 13 -3.87 5.92 2.35
C PRO A 13 -4.08 5.79 0.83
N ARG A 14 -3.19 6.33 0.02
CA ARG A 14 -3.31 6.33 -1.44
C ARG A 14 -2.50 5.22 -2.09
N HIS A 15 -1.46 4.72 -1.45
CA HIS A 15 -0.66 3.63 -1.99
C HIS A 15 -1.16 2.26 -1.48
N PRO A 16 -1.37 1.25 -2.36
CA PRO A 16 -1.82 -0.08 -1.96
C PRO A 16 -0.99 -0.74 -0.84
N TYR A 17 0.33 -0.55 -0.86
CA TYR A 17 1.22 -0.97 0.24
C TYR A 17 0.89 -0.29 1.58
N THR A 18 0.72 1.03 1.61
CA THR A 18 0.37 1.77 2.84
C THR A 18 -0.97 1.29 3.37
N ARG A 19 -1.95 1.06 2.48
CA ARG A 19 -3.26 0.52 2.85
C ARG A 19 -3.13 -0.86 3.49
N GLY A 20 -2.46 -1.80 2.82
CA GLY A 20 -2.25 -3.14 3.37
C GLY A 20 -1.47 -3.15 4.69
N LEU A 21 -0.51 -2.23 4.88
CA LEU A 21 0.18 -2.08 6.16
C LEU A 21 -0.78 -1.67 7.28
N LEU A 22 -1.68 -0.72 7.02
CA LEU A 22 -2.67 -0.25 7.98
C LEU A 22 -3.71 -1.34 8.29
N ASP A 23 -4.16 -2.08 7.27
CA ASP A 23 -5.10 -3.19 7.42
C ASP A 23 -4.49 -4.37 8.22
N SER A 24 -3.16 -4.50 8.21
CA SER A 24 -2.42 -5.48 9.02
C SER A 24 -2.23 -5.08 10.49
N ILE A 25 -2.68 -3.89 10.92
CA ILE A 25 -2.54 -3.43 12.32
C ILE A 25 -3.69 -3.97 13.18
N PRO A 26 -3.40 -4.69 14.27
CA PRO A 26 -4.44 -5.13 15.21
C PRO A 26 -5.15 -3.95 15.87
N ARG A 27 -6.50 -3.96 15.86
CA ARG A 27 -7.31 -3.02 16.64
C ARG A 27 -7.37 -3.46 18.10
N ILE A 28 -6.77 -2.67 18.99
CA ILE A 28 -6.63 -2.98 20.42
C ILE A 28 -7.95 -2.73 21.19
N ASP A 29 -8.81 -1.88 20.65
CA ASP A 29 -10.08 -1.43 21.22
C ASP A 29 -11.32 -2.16 20.70
N ALA A 30 -11.16 -3.02 19.68
CA ALA A 30 -12.25 -3.82 19.15
C ALA A 30 -12.49 -5.07 20.01
N PRO A 31 -13.74 -5.37 20.42
CA PRO A 31 -14.03 -6.64 21.08
C PRO A 31 -13.70 -7.80 20.14
N ILE A 32 -12.97 -8.80 20.63
CA ILE A 32 -12.64 -10.02 19.89
C ILE A 32 -13.92 -10.86 19.77
N THR A 33 -14.81 -10.48 18.85
CA THR A 33 -15.93 -11.28 18.38
C THR A 33 -15.52 -11.89 17.04
N GLY A 34 -15.77 -13.18 16.83
CA GLY A 34 -15.12 -14.02 15.81
C GLY A 34 -15.25 -13.63 14.33
N GLU A 35 -15.85 -12.48 14.00
CA GLU A 35 -15.88 -11.88 12.66
C GLU A 35 -14.87 -10.71 12.50
N ASP A 36 -14.41 -10.08 13.60
CA ASP A 36 -13.46 -8.94 13.62
C ASP A 36 -11.98 -9.38 13.76
N THR A 37 -11.69 -10.68 13.63
CA THR A 37 -10.40 -11.27 14.04
C THR A 37 -9.44 -11.55 12.88
N GLU A 38 -9.89 -11.40 11.64
CA GLU A 38 -9.06 -11.73 10.47
C GLU A 38 -8.30 -10.49 10.00
N LEU A 39 -7.03 -10.39 10.41
CA LEU A 39 -6.12 -9.36 9.93
C LEU A 39 -5.82 -9.62 8.45
N GLU A 40 -6.06 -8.62 7.60
CA GLU A 40 -5.67 -8.70 6.19
C GLU A 40 -4.16 -8.50 6.06
N ALA A 41 -3.43 -9.63 6.10
CA ALA A 41 -2.01 -9.64 5.83
C ALA A 41 -1.75 -9.38 4.33
N ILE A 42 -0.71 -8.60 4.03
CA ILE A 42 -0.24 -8.45 2.65
C ILE A 42 0.26 -9.81 2.15
N PRO A 43 -0.35 -10.41 1.11
CA PRO A 43 0.05 -11.71 0.62
C PRO A 43 1.42 -11.67 -0.07
N GLY A 44 2.05 -12.85 -0.17
CA GLY A 44 3.32 -13.03 -0.88
C GLY A 44 4.57 -12.74 -0.04
N ILE A 45 5.73 -12.70 -0.70
CA ILE A 45 7.04 -12.56 -0.05
C ILE A 45 7.72 -11.24 -0.45
N VAL A 46 8.50 -10.68 0.46
CA VAL A 46 9.35 -9.52 0.15
C VAL A 46 10.47 -9.99 -0.79
N PRO A 47 10.69 -9.30 -1.93
CA PRO A 47 11.76 -9.67 -2.86
C PRO A 47 13.13 -9.51 -2.21
N ASP A 48 14.10 -10.31 -2.67
CA ASP A 48 15.50 -10.15 -2.28
C ASP A 48 16.01 -8.76 -2.73
N ILE A 49 16.65 -8.04 -1.80
CA ILE A 49 17.22 -6.71 -2.06
C ILE A 49 18.33 -6.72 -3.11
N HIS A 50 18.99 -7.86 -3.31
CA HIS A 50 20.04 -8.06 -4.32
C HIS A 50 19.50 -8.49 -5.68
N SER A 51 18.22 -8.89 -5.74
CA SER A 51 17.56 -9.36 -6.95
C SER A 51 16.17 -8.76 -7.08
N LEU A 52 16.11 -7.43 -7.05
CA LEU A 52 14.85 -6.70 -7.15
C LEU A 52 14.21 -6.88 -8.54
N PRO A 53 12.88 -7.07 -8.61
CA PRO A 53 12.18 -7.14 -9.88
C PRO A 53 12.27 -5.81 -10.63
N GLN A 54 12.18 -5.88 -11.96
CA GLN A 54 12.02 -4.68 -12.77
C GLN A 54 10.68 -4.00 -12.45
N GLY A 55 10.71 -2.67 -12.34
CA GLY A 55 9.56 -1.86 -12.05
C GLY A 55 9.18 -1.81 -10.57
N CYS A 56 7.89 -1.58 -10.31
CA CYS A 56 7.39 -1.41 -8.94
C CYS A 56 7.75 -2.62 -8.06
N ARG A 57 8.58 -2.39 -7.04
CA ARG A 57 9.01 -3.41 -6.06
C ARG A 57 7.88 -4.06 -5.26
N PHE A 58 6.69 -3.46 -5.30
CA PHE A 58 5.49 -3.99 -4.66
C PHE A 58 4.57 -4.73 -5.62
N ALA A 59 4.85 -4.78 -6.92
CA ALA A 59 3.95 -5.32 -7.95
C ALA A 59 3.45 -6.74 -7.61
N ASP A 60 4.35 -7.65 -7.24
CA ASP A 60 4.00 -9.07 -6.97
C ASP A 60 3.11 -9.27 -5.73
N ARG A 61 2.99 -8.26 -4.87
CA ARG A 61 2.17 -8.27 -3.65
C ARG A 61 1.02 -7.26 -3.69
N CYS A 62 0.90 -6.52 -4.79
CA CYS A 62 -0.06 -5.43 -4.93
C CYS A 62 -1.38 -5.95 -5.50
N PHE A 63 -2.49 -5.77 -4.77
CA PHE A 63 -3.82 -6.11 -5.26
C PHE A 63 -4.32 -5.23 -6.42
N ARG A 64 -3.61 -4.13 -6.75
CA ARG A 64 -3.87 -3.26 -7.92
C ARG A 64 -2.79 -3.36 -9.00
N VAL A 65 -2.02 -4.45 -9.03
CA VAL A 65 -0.99 -4.65 -10.04
C VAL A 65 -1.59 -4.68 -11.46
N ALA A 66 -0.86 -4.12 -12.42
CA ALA A 66 -1.16 -4.18 -13.84
C ALA A 66 0.15 -4.24 -14.63
N ALA A 67 0.08 -4.52 -15.95
CA ALA A 67 1.26 -4.69 -16.81
C ALA A 67 2.30 -3.56 -16.66
N ARG A 68 1.85 -2.30 -16.65
CA ARG A 68 2.69 -1.11 -16.48
C ARG A 68 3.58 -1.15 -15.22
N CYS A 69 3.13 -1.82 -14.15
CA CYS A 69 3.88 -1.91 -12.90
C CYS A 69 5.18 -2.73 -13.04
N HIS A 70 5.29 -3.60 -14.05
CA HIS A 70 6.48 -4.40 -14.31
C HIS A 70 7.42 -3.79 -15.36
N GLU A 71 6.96 -2.74 -16.06
CA GLU A 71 7.70 -2.13 -17.17
C GLU A 71 8.68 -1.06 -16.69
N GLY A 72 8.37 -0.37 -15.60
CA GLY A 72 9.22 0.69 -15.05
C GLY A 72 8.85 1.10 -13.62
N ASP A 73 9.75 1.82 -12.96
CA ASP A 73 9.52 2.31 -11.60
C ASP A 73 8.48 3.45 -11.63
N PRO A 74 7.47 3.44 -10.75
CA PRO A 74 6.54 4.55 -10.66
C PRO A 74 7.25 5.80 -10.13
N PRO A 75 7.10 6.96 -10.79
CA PRO A 75 7.68 8.21 -10.30
C PRO A 75 6.99 8.64 -9.00
N LEU A 76 7.74 9.32 -8.12
CA LEU A 76 7.18 9.92 -6.91
C LEU A 76 6.53 11.27 -7.25
N GLU A 77 5.21 11.27 -7.38
CA GLU A 77 4.42 12.42 -7.82
C GLU A 77 3.62 13.02 -6.67
N GLU A 78 3.49 14.35 -6.64
CA GLU A 78 2.58 15.03 -5.72
C GLU A 78 1.15 14.97 -6.28
N ILE A 79 0.24 14.33 -5.54
CA ILE A 79 -1.14 14.09 -5.98
C ILE A 79 -2.15 15.01 -5.26
N GLU A 80 -1.77 15.50 -4.07
CA GLU A 80 -2.50 16.48 -3.27
C GLU A 80 -1.45 17.32 -2.52
N ALA A 81 -1.80 18.51 -2.06
CA ALA A 81 -0.85 19.38 -1.36
C ALA A 81 -0.21 18.66 -0.15
N GLY A 82 1.11 18.49 -0.18
CA GLY A 82 1.85 17.79 0.88
C GLY A 82 1.68 16.26 0.89
N ARG A 83 1.09 15.67 -0.16
CA ARG A 83 0.98 14.22 -0.34
C ARG A 83 1.65 13.79 -1.64
N ARG A 84 2.64 12.90 -1.51
CA ARG A 84 3.38 12.33 -2.63
C ARG A 84 3.24 10.83 -2.69
N VAL A 85 3.07 10.27 -3.88
CA VAL A 85 2.88 8.84 -4.09
C VAL A 85 3.71 8.37 -5.29
N ALA A 86 4.48 7.31 -5.08
CA ALA A 86 5.10 6.53 -6.15
C ALA A 86 4.22 5.31 -6.44
N CYS A 87 3.21 5.47 -7.31
CA CYS A 87 2.31 4.41 -7.76
C CYS A 87 1.68 4.79 -9.11
N PHE A 88 1.62 3.86 -10.07
CA PHE A 88 0.89 4.12 -11.32
C PHE A 88 -0.63 4.09 -11.16
N PHE A 89 -1.15 3.42 -10.12
CA PHE A 89 -2.59 3.27 -9.88
C PHE A 89 -2.95 3.54 -8.40
N PRO A 90 -2.82 4.80 -7.93
CA PRO A 90 -3.19 5.17 -6.56
C PRO A 90 -4.66 4.89 -6.24
N LEU A 91 -4.97 4.67 -4.96
CA LEU A 91 -6.33 4.50 -4.44
C LEU A 91 -7.10 5.83 -4.49
N GLU A 92 -8.24 5.84 -5.18
CA GLU A 92 -9.08 7.03 -5.33
C GLU A 92 -10.02 7.23 -4.13
N ASN A 93 -10.46 6.14 -3.48
CA ASN A 93 -11.34 6.15 -2.31
C ASN A 93 -10.94 5.02 -1.34
N PRO A 94 -10.13 5.29 -0.30
CA PRO A 94 -9.72 4.29 0.66
C PRO A 94 -10.86 4.15 1.69
N ARG A 95 -11.77 3.19 1.50
CA ARG A 95 -12.62 2.69 2.58
C ARG A 95 -12.15 1.30 2.94
#